data_AF-A0ABD2WT26-F1
#
_entry.id   AF-A0ABD2WT26-F1
#
_cell.length_a   1.000
_cell.length_b   1.000
_cell.length_c   1.000
_cell.angle_alpha   90.00
_cell.angle_beta   90.00
_cell.angle_gamma   90.00
#
_symmetry.space_group_name_H-M   'P 1'
#
loop_
_entity.id
_entity.type
_entity.pdbx_description
1 polymer ?
#
loop_
_entity_poly.entity_id
_entity_poly.type
_entity_poly.pdbx_seq_one_letter_code
_entity_poly.pdbx_strand_id
1 'polypeptide(L)'
;MKRPSNGRFMYPSQSSTELPLPEWCSRDCLKNLYGLAALHTEISVLNNDLARMAVGPTLEIISLRLADTNTGTTVNPTKIFLYGARDSNVALMTKALKLKDLPEVPDYSSALIFERLRNKKGKAFVRVLYYTGRSDQLIPVQLKKPKHNPLTNAALKCINCLTYCDNECPLESFVKIVEPLMPKPEDKECIAKKPK
;
A
#
# COMPACT_ATOMS: atom_id res chain seq x y z
N MET A 1 -25.41 19.21 -28.72
CA MET A 1 -24.45 18.23 -29.27
C MET A 1 -24.59 16.94 -28.46
N LYS A 2 -25.05 15.84 -29.07
CA LYS A 2 -25.35 14.57 -28.38
C LYS A 2 -24.05 13.87 -27.97
N ARG A 3 -23.92 13.46 -26.71
CA ARG A 3 -22.77 12.68 -26.20
C ARG A 3 -22.82 11.26 -26.79
N PRO A 4 -21.75 10.75 -27.42
CA PRO A 4 -21.65 9.32 -27.71
C PRO A 4 -21.22 8.59 -26.43
N SER A 5 -22.11 7.73 -25.96
CA SER A 5 -21.83 6.64 -25.04
C SER A 5 -20.90 5.65 -25.74
N ASN A 6 -19.63 5.57 -25.35
CA ASN A 6 -18.84 4.32 -25.37
C ASN A 6 -17.45 4.52 -24.75
N GLY A 7 -17.10 3.58 -23.86
CA GLY A 7 -15.94 3.63 -22.97
C GLY A 7 -14.60 3.80 -23.66
N ARG A 8 -13.82 4.76 -23.14
CA ARG A 8 -12.37 4.96 -23.37
C ARG A 8 -11.61 4.22 -22.26
N PHE A 9 -10.31 3.93 -22.42
CA PHE A 9 -9.28 4.08 -21.36
C PHE A 9 -7.94 3.39 -21.70
N MET A 10 -7.13 3.78 -22.71
CA MET A 10 -5.71 3.34 -22.75
C MET A 10 -4.79 4.15 -23.65
N TYR A 11 -4.36 5.32 -23.24
CA TYR A 11 -3.60 5.43 -22.01
C TYR A 11 -4.41 6.16 -20.94
N PRO A 12 -4.19 5.93 -19.65
CA PRO A 12 -4.79 6.79 -18.64
C PRO A 12 -4.46 8.27 -18.95
N SER A 13 -3.25 8.56 -19.42
CA SER A 13 -2.85 9.89 -19.89
C SER A 13 -3.63 10.33 -21.14
N GLN A 14 -3.58 9.61 -22.26
CA GLN A 14 -4.27 10.00 -23.51
C GLN A 14 -5.79 10.10 -23.34
N SER A 15 -6.38 9.20 -22.55
CA SER A 15 -7.81 9.20 -22.27
C SER A 15 -8.19 10.36 -21.35
N SER A 16 -7.31 10.74 -20.41
CA SER A 16 -7.49 11.93 -19.56
C SER A 16 -7.38 13.25 -20.34
N THR A 17 -6.67 13.24 -21.49
CA THR A 17 -6.52 14.39 -22.38
C THR A 17 -7.43 14.33 -23.61
N GLU A 18 -8.47 13.48 -23.59
CA GLU A 18 -9.45 13.30 -24.67
C GLU A 18 -8.86 12.94 -26.06
N LEU A 19 -7.66 12.38 -26.11
CA LEU A 19 -7.03 11.95 -27.36
C LEU A 19 -7.63 10.62 -27.85
N PRO A 20 -7.78 10.44 -29.17
CA PRO A 20 -8.24 9.18 -29.73
C PRO A 20 -7.21 8.06 -29.49
N LEU A 21 -7.69 6.85 -29.25
CA LEU A 21 -6.84 5.66 -29.21
C LEU A 21 -6.30 5.36 -30.60
N PRO A 22 -5.09 4.80 -30.71
CA PRO A 22 -4.58 4.37 -32.00
C PRO A 22 -5.42 3.21 -32.55
N GLU A 23 -5.58 3.16 -33.87
CA GLU A 23 -6.48 2.20 -34.55
C GLU A 23 -6.17 0.73 -34.25
N TRP A 24 -4.90 0.40 -34.00
CA TRP A 24 -4.46 -0.95 -33.69
C TRP A 24 -4.91 -1.45 -32.31
N CYS A 25 -5.27 -0.56 -31.38
CA CYS A 25 -5.61 -0.96 -30.03
C CYS A 25 -7.10 -0.92 -29.75
N SER A 26 -7.71 -2.10 -29.78
CA SER A 26 -9.08 -2.32 -29.30
C SER A 26 -9.20 -2.16 -27.79
N ARG A 27 -10.44 -2.15 -27.28
CA ARG A 27 -10.71 -2.17 -25.83
C ARG A 27 -10.10 -3.40 -25.12
N ASP A 28 -10.03 -4.53 -25.81
CA ASP A 28 -9.43 -5.76 -25.27
C ASP A 28 -7.91 -5.68 -25.26
N CYS A 29 -7.30 -5.16 -26.33
CA CYS A 29 -5.88 -4.76 -26.33
C CYS A 29 -5.59 -3.92 -25.10
N LEU A 30 -6.49 -2.99 -24.81
CA LEU A 30 -6.36 -2.11 -23.69
C LEU A 30 -6.33 -2.83 -22.34
N LYS A 31 -7.37 -3.60 -22.10
CA LYS A 31 -7.53 -4.34 -20.85
C LYS A 31 -6.32 -5.24 -20.60
N ASN A 32 -5.76 -5.81 -21.65
CA ASN A 32 -4.56 -6.65 -21.57
C ASN A 32 -3.32 -5.87 -21.14
N LEU A 33 -3.06 -4.66 -21.67
CA LEU A 33 -1.88 -3.90 -21.20
C LEU A 33 -2.04 -3.43 -19.74
N TYR A 34 -3.26 -3.10 -19.29
CA TYR A 34 -3.50 -2.82 -17.87
C TYR A 34 -3.21 -4.05 -17.01
N GLY A 35 -3.66 -5.23 -17.43
CA GLY A 35 -3.33 -6.48 -16.77
C GLY A 35 -1.81 -6.75 -16.73
N LEU A 36 -1.08 -6.44 -17.81
CA LEU A 36 0.38 -6.55 -17.84
C LEU A 36 1.07 -5.55 -16.90
N ALA A 37 0.56 -4.32 -16.81
CA ALA A 37 1.08 -3.32 -15.87
C ALA A 37 0.84 -3.75 -14.41
N ALA A 38 -0.34 -4.27 -14.10
CA ALA A 38 -0.67 -4.85 -12.81
C ALA A 38 0.27 -6.03 -12.48
N LEU A 39 0.43 -6.96 -13.42
CA LEU A 39 1.31 -8.13 -13.28
C LEU A 39 2.77 -7.71 -13.03
N HIS A 40 3.27 -6.68 -13.71
CA HIS A 40 4.61 -6.16 -13.49
C HIS A 40 4.83 -5.73 -12.03
N THR A 41 3.88 -5.00 -11.45
CA THR A 41 3.95 -4.61 -10.03
C THR A 41 3.85 -5.81 -9.09
N GLU A 42 3.02 -6.79 -9.42
CA GLU A 42 2.83 -8.00 -8.60
C GLU A 42 4.08 -8.90 -8.58
N ILE A 43 4.73 -9.09 -9.73
CA ILE A 43 6.00 -9.82 -9.81
C ILE A 43 7.09 -9.13 -8.98
N SER A 44 7.09 -7.80 -8.95
CA SER A 44 8.08 -7.01 -8.20
C SER A 44 7.98 -7.15 -6.68
N VAL A 45 6.89 -7.71 -6.16
CA VAL A 45 6.66 -7.94 -4.72
C VAL A 45 6.18 -9.37 -4.43
N LEU A 46 6.47 -10.31 -5.34
CA LEU A 46 5.92 -11.66 -5.32
C LEU A 46 6.23 -12.44 -4.04
N ASN A 47 7.42 -12.22 -3.48
CA ASN A 47 7.86 -12.82 -2.22
C ASN A 47 8.39 -11.74 -1.27
N ASN A 48 8.61 -12.12 -0.01
CA ASN A 48 9.05 -11.18 1.02
C ASN A 48 10.43 -10.57 0.73
N ASP A 49 11.32 -11.26 0.02
CA ASP A 49 12.65 -10.72 -0.31
C ASP A 49 12.55 -9.58 -1.33
N LEU A 50 11.76 -9.79 -2.39
CA LEU A 50 11.47 -8.75 -3.39
C LEU A 50 10.70 -7.58 -2.77
N ALA A 51 9.65 -7.88 -1.98
CA ALA A 51 8.87 -6.85 -1.31
C ALA A 51 9.72 -6.02 -0.33
N ARG A 52 10.63 -6.66 0.41
CA ARG A 52 11.56 -6.00 1.32
C ARG A 52 12.49 -5.01 0.61
N MET A 53 12.99 -5.35 -0.58
CA MET A 53 13.76 -4.40 -1.39
C MET A 53 12.89 -3.28 -1.98
N ALA A 54 11.69 -3.60 -2.46
CA ALA A 54 10.84 -2.67 -3.18
C ALA A 54 10.13 -1.64 -2.27
N VAL A 55 9.58 -2.09 -1.14
CA VAL A 55 8.75 -1.27 -0.25
C VAL A 55 9.29 -1.14 1.18
N GLY A 56 10.24 -2.00 1.57
CA GLY A 56 10.76 -2.05 2.93
C GLY A 56 11.29 -0.71 3.45
N PRO A 57 12.13 0.04 2.71
CA PRO A 57 12.62 1.34 3.18
C PRO A 57 11.48 2.34 3.46
N THR A 58 10.42 2.31 2.65
CA THR A 58 9.24 3.17 2.85
C THR A 58 8.44 2.73 4.07
N LEU A 59 8.24 1.43 4.24
CA LEU A 59 7.55 0.86 5.40
C LEU A 59 8.31 1.10 6.71
N GLU A 60 9.64 1.07 6.69
CA GLU A 60 10.49 1.38 7.85
C GLU A 60 10.24 2.83 8.29
N ILE A 61 10.29 3.78 7.36
CA ILE A 61 10.02 5.19 7.65
C ILE A 61 8.60 5.37 8.21
N ILE A 62 7.59 4.78 7.57
CA ILE A 62 6.20 4.87 8.04
C ILE A 62 6.07 4.27 9.45
N SER A 63 6.67 3.11 9.70
CA SER A 63 6.61 2.43 11.00
C SER A 63 7.29 3.24 12.10
N LEU A 64 8.42 3.88 11.80
CA LEU A 64 9.09 4.81 12.71
C LEU A 64 8.18 5.99 13.06
N ARG A 65 7.49 6.60 12.08
CA ARG A 65 6.55 7.70 12.33
C ARG A 65 5.30 7.27 13.10
N LEU A 66 4.80 6.06 12.86
CA LEU A 66 3.67 5.50 13.60
C LEU A 66 4.05 5.09 15.02
N ALA A 67 5.31 4.72 15.27
CA ALA A 67 5.82 4.39 16.60
C ALA A 67 6.09 5.65 17.42
N ASP A 68 6.57 6.72 16.79
CA ASP A 68 6.97 7.99 17.42
C ASP A 68 5.84 8.59 18.27
N THR A 69 5.92 8.34 19.58
CA THR A 69 5.09 9.01 20.57
C THR A 69 5.70 10.39 20.76
N ASN A 70 5.17 11.41 20.08
CA ASN A 70 5.42 12.80 20.46
C ASN A 70 4.99 13.00 21.93
N THR A 71 5.89 12.70 22.87
CA THR A 71 5.66 12.65 24.32
C THR A 71 5.71 14.06 24.90
N GLY A 72 4.86 14.97 24.42
CA GLY A 72 4.63 16.28 25.04
C GLY A 72 5.86 17.21 25.16
N THR A 73 7.04 16.81 24.70
CA THR A 73 8.31 17.54 24.82
C THR A 73 8.65 18.36 23.58
N THR A 74 7.99 18.11 22.45
CA THR A 74 8.18 18.87 21.22
C THR A 74 7.21 20.05 21.16
N VAL A 75 7.78 21.26 21.18
CA VAL A 75 7.05 22.50 20.88
C VAL A 75 6.68 22.43 19.39
N ASN A 76 5.44 22.05 19.08
CA ASN A 76 4.89 21.77 17.72
C ASN A 76 5.26 20.39 17.14
N PRO A 77 4.62 19.31 17.60
CA PRO A 77 4.80 17.99 16.99
C PRO A 77 4.25 17.96 15.57
N THR A 78 5.03 17.42 14.63
CA THR A 78 4.57 17.16 13.25
C THR A 78 3.44 16.13 13.26
N LYS A 79 2.25 16.52 12.78
CA LYS A 79 1.06 15.67 12.75
C LYS A 79 0.86 14.94 11.42
N ILE A 80 1.34 15.51 10.31
CA ILE A 80 1.14 14.98 8.96
C ILE A 80 2.49 14.92 8.26
N PHE A 81 2.80 13.75 7.68
CA PHE A 81 3.94 13.54 6.80
C PHE A 81 3.41 13.23 5.41
N LEU A 82 3.72 14.10 4.44
CA LEU A 82 3.30 13.93 3.05
C LEU A 82 4.51 13.47 2.22
N TYR A 83 4.37 12.33 1.55
CA TYR A 83 5.40 11.77 0.68
C TYR A 83 4.92 11.83 -0.78
N GLY A 84 5.59 12.65 -1.59
CA GLY A 84 5.37 12.67 -3.04
C GLY A 84 5.88 11.37 -3.65
N ALA A 85 4.99 10.60 -4.26
CA ALA A 85 5.27 9.27 -4.78
C ALA A 85 4.75 9.12 -6.21
N ARG A 86 5.12 8.01 -6.87
CA ARG A 86 4.54 7.60 -8.16
C ARG A 86 3.46 6.54 -7.94
N ASP A 87 2.63 6.36 -8.97
CA ASP A 87 1.67 5.26 -9.09
C ASP A 87 2.27 3.89 -8.71
N SER A 88 3.48 3.61 -9.20
CA SER A 88 4.22 2.38 -8.90
C SER A 88 4.49 2.21 -7.40
N ASN A 89 4.81 3.27 -6.65
CA ASN A 89 5.04 3.16 -5.20
C ASN A 89 3.75 2.75 -4.48
N VAL A 90 2.61 3.36 -4.84
CA VAL A 90 1.30 3.03 -4.26
C VAL A 90 0.93 1.60 -4.63
N ALA A 91 1.07 1.21 -5.90
CA ALA A 91 0.79 -0.13 -6.38
C ALA A 91 1.62 -1.19 -5.63
N LEU A 92 2.95 -1.02 -5.58
CA LEU A 92 3.86 -1.93 -4.87
C LEU A 92 3.48 -2.06 -3.40
N MET A 93 3.15 -0.95 -2.72
CA MET A 93 2.70 -0.97 -1.32
C MET A 93 1.39 -1.75 -1.14
N THR A 94 0.38 -1.48 -1.97
CA THR A 94 -0.91 -2.20 -1.88
C THR A 94 -0.75 -3.71 -2.11
N LYS A 95 0.08 -4.10 -3.08
CA LYS A 95 0.36 -5.50 -3.43
C LYS A 95 1.21 -6.19 -2.37
N ALA A 96 2.27 -5.55 -1.86
CA ALA A 96 3.13 -6.09 -0.80
C ALA A 96 2.36 -6.31 0.51
N LEU A 97 1.48 -5.38 0.88
CA LEU A 97 0.57 -5.51 2.03
C LEU A 97 -0.64 -6.42 1.75
N LYS A 98 -0.76 -6.92 0.51
CA LYS A 98 -1.80 -7.84 0.05
C LYS A 98 -3.21 -7.31 0.34
N LEU A 99 -3.40 -6.00 0.18
CA LEU A 99 -4.68 -5.32 0.36
C LEU A 99 -5.71 -5.83 -0.66
N LYS A 100 -6.97 -5.93 -0.25
CA LYS A 100 -8.07 -6.42 -1.08
C LYS A 100 -8.96 -5.26 -1.53
N ASP A 101 -9.72 -5.51 -2.59
CA ASP A 101 -10.79 -4.62 -3.07
C ASP A 101 -10.30 -3.23 -3.48
N LEU A 102 -9.04 -3.15 -3.92
CA LEU A 102 -8.40 -1.96 -4.48
C LEU A 102 -8.16 -2.13 -5.98
N PRO A 103 -8.12 -1.03 -6.75
CA PRO A 103 -7.77 -1.09 -8.17
C PRO A 103 -6.36 -1.65 -8.35
N GLU A 104 -6.17 -2.48 -9.38
CA GLU A 104 -4.86 -3.10 -9.65
C GLU A 104 -3.78 -2.09 -10.05
N VAL A 105 -4.20 -1.03 -10.74
CA VAL A 105 -3.38 0.12 -11.12
C VAL A 105 -3.99 1.35 -10.46
N PRO A 106 -3.26 2.06 -9.58
CA PRO A 106 -3.76 3.27 -8.93
C PRO A 106 -4.12 4.36 -9.93
N ASP A 107 -5.19 5.09 -9.65
CA ASP A 107 -5.58 6.28 -10.40
C ASP A 107 -4.66 7.47 -10.11
N TYR A 108 -4.69 8.48 -10.97
CA TYR A 108 -4.01 9.75 -10.70
C TYR A 108 -4.43 10.35 -9.36
N SER A 109 -3.44 10.86 -8.62
CA SER A 109 -3.60 11.41 -7.25
C SER A 109 -4.07 10.41 -6.18
N SER A 110 -4.06 9.11 -6.49
CA SER A 110 -4.32 8.10 -5.47
C SER A 110 -3.29 8.14 -4.34
N ALA A 111 -3.74 7.86 -3.12
CA ALA A 111 -2.88 7.88 -1.93
C ALA A 111 -3.21 6.74 -0.97
N LEU A 112 -2.18 6.23 -0.30
CA LEU A 112 -2.30 5.42 0.90
C LEU A 112 -2.05 6.30 2.12
N ILE A 113 -3.00 6.32 3.05
CA ILE A 113 -2.97 7.15 4.25
C ILE A 113 -2.88 6.20 5.46
N PHE A 114 -1.86 6.39 6.28
CA PHE A 114 -1.64 5.63 7.50
C PHE A 114 -1.90 6.54 8.70
N GLU A 115 -2.99 6.29 9.42
CA GLU A 115 -3.39 7.08 10.58
C GLU A 115 -3.00 6.36 11.87
N ARG A 116 -2.34 7.08 12.78
CA ARG A 116 -2.15 6.63 14.16
C ARG A 116 -3.29 7.13 15.02
N LEU A 117 -4.06 6.20 15.58
CA LEU A 117 -5.18 6.47 16.47
C LEU A 117 -4.81 6.09 17.92
N ARG A 118 -5.50 6.70 18.89
CA ARG A 118 -5.36 6.36 20.31
C ARG A 118 -6.73 6.27 20.95
N ASN A 119 -7.01 5.18 21.66
CA ASN A 119 -8.26 5.07 22.41
C ASN A 119 -8.19 5.79 23.77
N LYS A 120 -9.33 5.87 24.47
CA LYS A 120 -9.42 6.48 25.81
C LYS A 120 -8.49 5.84 26.85
N LYS A 121 -8.08 4.59 26.65
CA LYS A 121 -7.15 3.85 27.53
C LYS A 121 -5.68 4.05 27.13
N GLY A 122 -5.38 4.95 26.19
CA GLY A 122 -4.02 5.23 25.72
C GLY A 122 -3.44 4.20 24.74
N LYS A 123 -4.18 3.15 24.37
CA LYS A 123 -3.70 2.14 23.41
C LYS A 123 -3.67 2.71 22.00
N ALA A 124 -2.59 2.44 21.28
CA ALA A 124 -2.37 2.92 19.92
C ALA A 124 -2.87 1.92 18.88
N PHE A 125 -3.50 2.45 17.82
CA PHE A 125 -4.01 1.70 16.68
C PHE A 125 -3.53 2.36 15.39
N VAL A 126 -3.52 1.60 14.32
CA VAL A 126 -3.21 2.04 12.96
C VAL A 126 -4.45 1.77 12.11
N ARG A 127 -4.93 2.81 11.44
CA ARG A 127 -5.93 2.71 10.40
C ARG A 127 -5.25 3.03 9.07
N VAL A 128 -5.54 2.23 8.06
CA VAL A 128 -5.04 2.48 6.71
C VAL A 128 -6.24 2.82 5.82
N LEU A 129 -6.12 3.88 5.04
CA LEU A 129 -7.14 4.35 4.12
C LEU A 129 -6.55 4.43 2.71
N TYR A 130 -7.36 4.15 1.71
CA TYR A 130 -7.04 4.37 0.32
C TYR A 130 -7.91 5.49 -0.25
N TYR A 131 -7.26 6.46 -0.87
CA TYR A 131 -7.90 7.55 -1.60
C TYR A 131 -7.70 7.32 -3.09
N THR A 132 -8.78 7.38 -3.88
CA THR A 132 -8.77 7.09 -5.32
C THR A 132 -8.45 8.30 -6.19
N GLY A 133 -8.39 9.52 -5.62
CA GLY A 133 -8.16 10.72 -6.41
C GLY A 133 -9.37 11.27 -7.18
N ARG A 134 -10.49 10.54 -7.20
CA ARG A 134 -11.67 10.89 -8.01
C ARG A 134 -12.84 11.45 -7.22
N SER A 135 -12.92 11.17 -5.93
CA SER A 135 -14.03 11.53 -5.05
C SER A 135 -13.53 11.71 -3.63
N ASP A 136 -14.25 12.48 -2.81
CA ASP A 136 -13.93 12.71 -1.40
C ASP A 136 -14.06 11.46 -0.51
N GLN A 137 -14.37 10.29 -1.08
CA GLN A 137 -14.50 9.04 -0.36
C GLN A 137 -13.12 8.45 -0.02
N LEU A 138 -12.92 8.14 1.26
CA LEU A 138 -11.79 7.37 1.77
C LEU A 138 -12.23 5.94 2.02
N ILE A 139 -11.52 4.98 1.40
CA ILE A 139 -11.83 3.56 1.49
C ILE A 139 -11.00 2.95 2.62
N PRO A 140 -11.61 2.47 3.73
CA PRO A 140 -10.86 1.76 4.76
C PRO A 140 -10.32 0.45 4.23
N VAL A 141 -9.04 0.16 4.46
CA VAL A 141 -8.41 -1.08 4.01
C VAL A 141 -8.11 -1.99 5.18
N GLN A 142 -8.39 -3.28 4.99
CA GLN A 142 -8.14 -4.31 6.00
C GLN A 142 -6.76 -4.92 5.82
N LEU A 143 -5.99 -4.97 6.89
CA LEU A 143 -4.64 -5.56 6.90
C LEU A 143 -4.72 -7.06 7.21
N LYS A 144 -4.00 -7.88 6.46
CA LYS A 144 -3.89 -9.33 6.74
C LYS A 144 -2.91 -9.58 7.89
N LYS A 145 -3.39 -10.24 8.94
CA LYS A 145 -2.65 -10.70 10.12
C LYS A 145 -2.48 -12.23 10.12
N PRO A 146 -1.27 -12.77 10.34
CA PRO A 146 -1.11 -14.20 10.64
C PRO A 146 -1.76 -14.54 11.99
N LYS A 147 -2.64 -15.55 12.06
CA LYS A 147 -3.12 -16.09 13.35
C LYS A 147 -2.03 -16.96 13.97
N HIS A 148 -1.93 -16.89 15.29
CA HIS A 148 -1.31 -17.93 16.11
C HIS A 148 -2.40 -18.95 16.50
N ASN A 149 -2.12 -20.25 16.39
CA ASN A 149 -2.95 -21.28 17.02
C ASN A 149 -2.36 -21.57 18.42
N PRO A 150 -3.07 -21.26 19.52
CA PRO A 150 -2.56 -21.53 20.88
C PRO A 150 -2.69 -23.01 21.31
N LEU A 151 -3.28 -23.89 20.51
CA LEU A 151 -3.60 -25.28 20.90
C LEU A 151 -2.63 -26.36 20.38
N THR A 152 -1.53 -26.01 19.72
CA THR A 152 -0.54 -27.01 19.26
C THR A 152 0.86 -26.65 19.72
N ASN A 153 1.35 -27.32 20.77
CA ASN A 153 2.76 -27.38 21.16
C ASN A 153 3.62 -28.21 20.17
N ALA A 154 3.18 -28.34 18.93
CA ALA A 154 3.85 -29.09 17.88
C ALA A 154 3.84 -28.23 16.61
N ALA A 155 4.93 -28.32 15.86
CA ALA A 155 5.34 -27.55 14.70
C ALA A 155 4.39 -27.61 13.47
N LEU A 156 3.09 -27.47 13.65
CA LEU A 156 2.14 -27.17 12.58
C LEU A 156 1.99 -25.66 12.49
N LYS A 157 2.99 -25.05 11.84
CA LYS A 157 2.93 -23.72 11.25
C LYS A 157 1.65 -23.68 10.42
N CYS A 158 0.59 -23.04 10.92
CA CYS A 158 -0.69 -23.03 10.20
C CYS A 158 -0.50 -22.27 8.88
N ILE A 159 -0.39 -23.00 7.79
CA ILE A 159 -0.07 -22.48 6.44
C ILE A 159 -1.15 -21.47 5.98
N ASN A 160 -2.38 -21.56 6.48
CA ASN A 160 -3.54 -20.77 6.02
C ASN A 160 -4.30 -20.00 7.11
N CYS A 161 -3.71 -19.79 8.28
CA CYS A 161 -4.39 -19.00 9.31
C CYS A 161 -4.14 -17.50 9.10
N LEU A 162 -4.76 -16.90 8.10
CA LEU A 162 -4.78 -15.44 7.92
C LEU A 162 -6.08 -14.87 8.51
N THR A 163 -5.97 -14.07 9.57
CA THR A 163 -7.03 -13.14 10.01
C THR A 163 -6.86 -11.81 9.34
N TYR A 164 -7.90 -10.99 9.28
CA TYR A 164 -7.74 -9.57 9.00
C TYR A 164 -7.74 -8.82 10.33
N CYS A 165 -6.92 -7.78 10.45
CA CYS A 165 -7.19 -6.73 11.42
C CYS A 165 -8.51 -6.07 11.04
N ASP A 166 -9.31 -5.69 12.04
CA ASP A 166 -10.37 -4.71 11.85
C ASP A 166 -9.77 -3.39 11.33
N ASN A 167 -10.62 -2.45 10.89
CA ASN A 167 -10.18 -1.16 10.34
C ASN A 167 -9.25 -0.36 11.28
N GLU A 168 -9.26 -0.65 12.58
CA GLU A 168 -8.32 -0.12 13.56
C GLU A 168 -7.41 -1.25 14.09
N CYS A 169 -6.29 -1.48 13.42
CA CYS A 169 -5.35 -2.54 13.77
C CYS A 169 -4.48 -2.11 14.96
N PRO A 170 -4.36 -2.87 16.05
CA PRO A 170 -3.44 -2.51 17.14
C PRO A 170 -2.02 -2.30 16.62
N LEU A 171 -1.32 -1.26 17.09
CA LEU A 171 0.01 -0.91 16.57
C LEU A 171 1.01 -2.09 16.65
N GLU A 172 0.98 -2.86 17.73
CA GLU A 172 1.81 -4.07 17.87
C GLU A 172 1.49 -5.14 16.82
N SER A 173 0.22 -5.27 16.43
CA SER A 173 -0.19 -6.19 15.37
C SER A 173 0.24 -5.67 14.02
N PHE A 174 0.14 -4.36 13.78
CA PHE A 174 0.65 -3.74 12.56
C PHE A 174 2.14 -4.02 12.36
N VAL A 175 2.97 -3.80 13.40
CA VAL A 175 4.42 -4.07 13.34
C VAL A 175 4.71 -5.52 12.94
N LYS A 176 4.00 -6.50 13.51
CA LYS A 176 4.15 -7.93 13.14
C LYS A 176 3.74 -8.24 11.71
N ILE A 177 2.79 -7.49 11.14
CA ILE A 177 2.35 -7.66 9.76
C ILE A 177 3.42 -7.17 8.79
N VAL A 178 4.05 -6.04 9.11
CA VAL A 178 5.04 -5.40 8.23
C VAL A 178 6.47 -5.88 8.47
N GLU A 179 6.75 -6.51 9.61
CA GLU A 179 8.08 -7.04 9.99
C GLU A 179 8.73 -7.90 8.89
N PRO A 180 8.05 -8.86 8.24
CA PRO A 180 8.66 -9.66 7.17
C PRO A 180 9.05 -8.85 5.93
N LEU A 181 8.54 -7.63 5.80
CA LEU A 181 8.79 -6.70 4.69
C LEU A 181 9.85 -5.65 5.05
N MET A 182 10.36 -5.63 6.28
CA MET A 182 11.35 -4.64 6.71
C MET A 182 12.75 -4.96 6.20
N PRO A 183 13.55 -3.95 5.84
CA PRO A 183 14.94 -4.15 5.44
C PRO A 183 15.77 -4.81 6.55
N LYS A 184 16.50 -5.86 6.18
CA LYS A 184 17.56 -6.47 7.00
C LYS A 184 18.84 -5.62 6.91
N PRO A 185 19.81 -5.82 7.80
CA PRO A 185 21.09 -5.10 7.75
C PRO A 185 21.76 -5.18 6.38
N GLU A 186 21.72 -6.33 5.73
CA GLU A 186 22.35 -6.55 4.42
C GLU A 186 21.65 -5.75 3.31
N ASP A 187 20.33 -5.59 3.38
CA ASP A 187 19.58 -4.78 2.40
C ASP A 187 19.93 -3.30 2.50
N LYS A 188 20.28 -2.83 3.70
CA LYS A 188 20.64 -1.42 3.93
C LYS A 188 21.93 -1.03 3.23
N GLU A 189 22.77 -2.00 2.87
CA GLU A 189 23.93 -1.77 2.01
C GLU A 189 23.54 -1.44 0.57
N CYS A 190 22.41 -1.98 0.09
CA CYS A 190 21.86 -1.73 -1.23
C CYS A 190 21.01 -0.44 -1.30
N ILE A 191 20.62 0.13 -0.16
CA ILE A 191 19.91 1.41 -0.13
C ILE A 191 20.92 2.51 -0.47
N ALA A 192 20.64 3.26 -1.54
CA ALA A 192 21.47 4.38 -1.96
C ALA A 192 21.73 5.32 -0.77
N LYS A 193 22.99 5.42 -0.37
CA LYS A 193 23.41 6.38 0.66
C LYS A 193 23.05 7.77 0.16
N LYS A 194 22.40 8.58 1.00
CA LYS A 194 22.15 9.98 0.65
C LYS A 194 23.49 10.61 0.23
N PRO A 195 23.57 11.27 -0.94
CA PRO A 195 24.73 12.11 -1.22
C PRO A 195 24.86 13.12 -0.08
N LYS A 196 26.09 13.28 0.42
CA LYS A 196 26.41 14.21 1.50
C LYS A 196 26.05 15.64 1.13
#